data_AF-A0A9Q3F9L0-F1
#
_entry.id   AF-A0A9Q3F9L0-F1
#
_cell.length_a   1.000
_cell.length_b   1.000
_cell.length_c   1.000
_cell.angle_alpha   90.00
_cell.angle_beta   90.00
_cell.angle_gamma   90.00
#
_symmetry.space_group_name_H-M   'P 1'
#
loop_
_entity.id
_entity.type
_entity.pdbx_description
1 polymer ?
#
loop_
_entity_poly.entity_id
_entity_poly.type
_entity_poly.pdbx_seq_one_letter_code
_entity_poly.pdbx_strand_id
1 'polypeptide(L)'
;MGYKRLLFSIVIGSLPFVYFSSSNNYLNSLPSPVNTIFSTPSQKHFEFTVVQPPSGFEAWSSPTVLLSPIQNGSSAWSSVIQRAKNFVSQLTVEEKVNLTTGAGVQGRCVGETGTVPRLGFHQPICLQDAPTGVRFTDKNSVFPAGINAASTFDKQLIYARARAMGLEFRNKGVNVALAPMTNLMRAPTSGRAWEGCGADPYLCGVTTAQSVLGIQSTQVSACIKHYIGNEQEHYRGGSGSISSSSNMDDQTL
;
A
#
# COMPACT_ATOMS: atom_id res chain seq x y z
N MET A 1 -14.43 -15.89 -27.28
CA MET A 1 -13.63 -14.65 -27.22
C MET A 1 -13.05 -14.50 -25.81
N GLY A 2 -11.78 -14.83 -25.63
CA GLY A 2 -11.14 -14.90 -24.32
C GLY A 2 -10.58 -13.56 -23.86
N TYR A 3 -11.14 -12.99 -22.79
CA TYR A 3 -10.64 -11.77 -22.17
C TYR A 3 -9.46 -12.11 -21.24
N LYS A 4 -8.24 -11.70 -21.62
CA LYS A 4 -7.05 -11.76 -20.77
C LYS A 4 -7.16 -10.67 -19.70
N ARG A 5 -7.40 -11.06 -18.44
CA ARG A 5 -7.46 -10.16 -17.29
C ARG A 5 -6.06 -9.86 -16.77
N LEU A 6 -5.74 -8.59 -16.55
CA LEU A 6 -4.55 -8.14 -15.85
C LEU A 6 -5.02 -7.64 -14.47
N LEU A 7 -4.94 -8.49 -13.46
CA LEU A 7 -5.09 -8.05 -12.06
C LEU A 7 -3.68 -7.79 -11.53
N PHE A 8 -3.35 -6.52 -11.36
CA PHE A 8 -2.40 -6.14 -10.32
C PHE A 8 -3.23 -6.02 -9.04
N SER A 9 -3.00 -6.90 -8.07
CA SER A 9 -3.16 -6.49 -6.67
C SER A 9 -1.76 -6.11 -6.23
N ILE A 10 -1.49 -4.81 -6.21
CA ILE A 10 -0.41 -4.32 -5.37
C ILE A 10 -0.96 -4.44 -3.95
N VAL A 11 -0.73 -5.60 -3.33
CA VAL A 11 -0.56 -5.60 -1.89
C VAL A 11 0.66 -4.71 -1.72
N ILE A 12 0.45 -3.45 -1.30
CA ILE A 12 1.50 -2.70 -0.62
C ILE A 12 1.66 -3.44 0.71
N GLY A 13 2.22 -4.65 0.61
CA GLY A 13 2.87 -5.30 1.72
C GLY A 13 3.89 -4.28 2.14
N SER A 14 3.96 -4.11 3.45
CA SER A 14 5.05 -3.45 4.15
C SER A 14 6.41 -3.94 3.62
N LEU A 15 6.84 -3.42 2.47
CA LEU A 15 8.21 -2.99 2.33
C LEU A 15 8.37 -1.93 3.41
N PRO A 16 9.41 -2.00 4.24
CA PRO A 16 9.63 -0.99 5.26
C PRO A 16 9.51 0.37 4.56
N PHE A 17 8.71 1.26 5.14
CA PHE A 17 8.71 2.65 4.74
C PHE A 17 10.16 3.14 4.91
N VAL A 18 10.95 3.05 3.83
CA VAL A 18 12.28 3.66 3.77
C VAL A 18 11.99 5.12 3.50
N TYR A 19 11.87 5.88 4.59
CA TYR A 19 11.92 7.32 4.53
C TYR A 19 13.32 7.72 4.08
N PHE A 20 13.46 8.27 2.88
CA PHE A 20 14.67 8.99 2.51
C PHE A 20 14.58 10.40 3.10
N SER A 21 15.30 10.65 4.19
CA SER A 21 15.68 11.99 4.60
C SER A 21 17.03 12.31 3.97
N SER A 22 17.07 13.28 3.07
CA SER A 22 18.32 13.76 2.48
C SER A 22 19.12 14.55 3.53
N SER A 23 20.28 14.04 3.92
CA SER A 23 21.38 14.87 4.38
C SER A 23 22.67 14.40 3.70
N ASN A 24 23.22 15.26 2.86
CA ASN A 24 24.46 15.08 2.10
C ASN A 24 25.62 14.54 2.96
N ASN A 25 26.34 13.54 2.46
CA ASN A 25 27.68 13.68 1.88
C ASN A 25 28.31 12.30 1.62
N TYR A 26 29.27 12.26 0.70
CA TYR A 26 30.17 11.15 0.33
C TYR A 26 29.72 10.25 -0.82
N LEU A 27 29.77 10.83 -2.03
CA LEU A 27 30.36 10.15 -3.19
C LEU A 27 31.88 10.02 -2.93
N ASN A 28 32.41 8.80 -2.92
CA ASN A 28 33.69 8.44 -3.57
C ASN A 28 34.06 6.96 -3.32
N SER A 29 34.56 6.34 -4.39
CA SER A 29 35.23 5.04 -4.51
C SER A 29 34.35 3.78 -4.70
N LEU A 30 34.31 3.30 -5.95
CA LEU A 30 34.05 1.90 -6.31
C LEU A 30 35.32 1.34 -6.96
N PRO A 31 35.64 0.06 -6.72
CA PRO A 31 35.76 -0.84 -7.86
C PRO A 31 34.95 -2.14 -7.64
N SER A 32 34.32 -2.60 -8.73
CA SER A 32 33.76 -3.95 -8.89
C SER A 32 34.83 -4.91 -9.44
N PRO A 33 34.62 -6.24 -9.49
CA PRO A 33 33.36 -6.97 -9.33
C PRO A 33 33.39 -8.14 -8.33
N VAL A 34 32.20 -8.69 -8.08
CA VAL A 34 31.88 -9.86 -7.24
C VAL A 34 31.74 -9.51 -5.76
N ASN A 35 30.52 -9.17 -5.33
CA ASN A 35 30.14 -9.23 -3.93
C ASN A 35 28.75 -9.83 -3.81
N THR A 36 28.71 -11.13 -3.50
CA THR A 36 27.65 -11.71 -2.69
C THR A 36 27.63 -10.91 -1.39
N ILE A 37 26.60 -10.07 -1.18
CA ILE A 37 26.50 -9.28 0.05
C ILE A 37 26.12 -10.23 1.19
N PHE A 38 27.13 -10.77 1.87
CA PHE A 38 26.95 -11.25 3.23
C PHE A 38 26.86 -10.02 4.12
N SER A 39 25.68 -9.76 4.69
CA SER A 39 25.52 -8.76 5.73
C SER A 39 26.40 -9.15 6.91
N THR A 40 27.47 -8.39 7.16
CA THR A 40 28.18 -8.46 8.44
C THR A 40 27.23 -7.96 9.55
N PRO A 41 27.23 -8.55 10.76
CA PRO A 41 26.31 -8.16 11.82
C PRO A 41 26.47 -6.72 12.35
N SER A 42 27.46 -5.96 11.88
CA SER A 42 27.89 -4.70 12.48
C SER A 42 27.43 -3.42 11.77
N GLN A 43 26.81 -3.49 10.58
CA GLN A 43 26.25 -2.30 9.92
C GLN A 43 24.73 -2.30 9.96
N LYS A 44 24.16 -1.75 11.04
CA LYS A 44 22.75 -1.37 11.07
C LYS A 44 22.61 -0.08 10.25
N HIS A 45 22.13 -0.18 9.01
CA HIS A 45 21.86 0.99 8.16
C HIS A 45 20.67 1.86 8.64
N PHE A 46 20.00 1.45 9.73
CA PHE A 46 18.88 2.16 10.33
C PHE A 46 18.98 2.03 11.86
N GLU A 47 19.35 3.11 12.54
CA GLU A 47 19.26 3.20 14.00
C GLU A 47 17.83 3.61 14.37
N PHE A 48 17.06 2.69 14.92
CA PHE A 48 15.80 3.01 15.58
C PHE A 48 16.02 2.96 17.09
N THR A 49 15.65 4.03 17.79
CA THR A 49 15.65 4.03 19.25
C THR A 49 14.34 3.41 19.73
N VAL A 50 14.42 2.20 20.27
CA VAL A 50 13.29 1.59 20.99
C VAL A 50 13.20 2.27 22.35
N VAL A 51 12.19 3.12 22.53
CA VAL A 51 11.89 3.72 23.84
C VAL A 51 11.31 2.62 24.74
N GLN A 52 11.97 2.37 25.87
CA GLN A 52 11.46 1.42 26.85
C GLN A 52 10.16 1.94 27.47
N PRO A 53 9.20 1.06 27.80
CA PRO A 53 7.98 1.48 28.48
C PRO A 53 8.33 2.17 29.81
N PRO A 54 7.56 3.20 30.24
CA PRO A 54 7.69 3.76 31.58
C PRO A 54 7.50 2.69 32.66
N SER A 55 8.02 2.93 33.87
CA SER A 55 7.82 2.03 35.01
C SER A 55 6.33 1.74 35.24
N GLY A 56 5.96 0.46 35.34
CA GLY A 56 4.57 0.00 35.50
C GLY A 56 3.84 -0.35 34.20
N PHE A 57 4.48 -0.19 33.03
CA PHE A 57 3.93 -0.62 31.73
C PHE A 57 4.65 -1.86 31.20
N GLU A 58 3.89 -2.75 30.54
CA GLU A 58 4.43 -3.97 29.93
C GLU A 58 5.36 -3.66 28.75
N ALA A 59 6.43 -4.45 28.63
CA ALA A 59 7.31 -4.41 27.48
C ALA A 59 6.71 -5.25 26.35
N TRP A 60 6.60 -4.65 25.16
CA TRP A 60 6.15 -5.32 23.94
C TRP A 60 7.30 -5.43 22.96
N SER A 61 7.36 -6.56 22.26
CA SER A 61 8.32 -6.78 21.18
C SER A 61 7.62 -7.40 19.98
N SER A 62 8.02 -6.99 18.79
CA SER A 62 7.60 -7.66 17.55
C SER A 62 8.65 -8.71 17.20
N PRO A 63 8.31 -10.00 17.17
CA PRO A 63 9.28 -11.04 16.84
C PRO A 63 9.79 -10.87 15.42
N THR A 64 11.08 -11.12 15.22
CA THR A 64 11.69 -11.06 13.90
C THR A 64 11.21 -12.24 13.05
N VAL A 65 10.47 -11.93 11.97
CA VAL A 65 10.07 -12.91 10.96
C VAL A 65 10.91 -12.70 9.70
N LEU A 66 11.75 -13.68 9.37
CA LEU A 66 12.61 -13.70 8.18
C LEU A 66 12.47 -15.05 7.47
N LEU A 67 12.58 -15.16 6.14
CA LEU A 67 12.70 -14.14 5.10
C LEU A 67 11.32 -13.62 4.66
N SER A 68 11.30 -12.53 3.88
CA SER A 68 10.07 -12.14 3.18
C SER A 68 9.62 -13.28 2.26
N PRO A 69 8.38 -13.77 2.38
CA PRO A 69 7.93 -14.96 1.68
C PRO A 69 7.86 -14.74 0.17
N ILE A 70 8.39 -15.71 -0.59
CA ILE A 70 8.26 -15.74 -2.05
C ILE A 70 7.00 -16.56 -2.37
N GLN A 71 6.18 -16.05 -3.28
CA GLN A 71 4.99 -16.76 -3.72
C GLN A 71 5.39 -18.04 -4.50
N ASN A 72 5.07 -19.20 -3.91
CA ASN A 72 5.37 -20.53 -4.46
C ASN A 72 4.07 -21.32 -4.68
N GLY A 73 4.08 -22.21 -5.68
CA GLY A 73 2.95 -23.10 -5.99
C GLY A 73 1.87 -22.52 -6.92
N SER A 74 0.88 -23.35 -7.21
CA SER A 74 -0.30 -22.97 -8.00
C SER A 74 -1.24 -22.10 -7.17
N SER A 75 -1.70 -20.99 -7.74
CA SER A 75 -2.69 -20.10 -7.15
C SER A 75 -3.51 -19.40 -8.23
N ALA A 76 -4.55 -18.67 -7.84
CA ALA A 76 -5.30 -17.79 -8.75
C ALA A 76 -4.40 -16.77 -9.47
N TRP A 77 -3.17 -16.54 -8.98
CA TRP A 77 -2.21 -15.57 -9.49
C TRP A 77 -1.12 -16.18 -10.37
N SER A 78 -1.04 -17.51 -10.52
CA SER A 78 0.10 -18.17 -11.19
C SER A 78 0.37 -17.65 -12.61
N SER A 79 -0.67 -17.39 -13.40
CA SER A 79 -0.52 -16.87 -14.76
C SER A 79 0.03 -15.44 -14.80
N VAL A 80 -0.40 -14.56 -13.89
CA VAL A 80 0.09 -13.17 -13.84
C VAL A 80 1.48 -13.08 -13.22
N ILE A 81 1.81 -13.95 -12.26
CA ILE A 81 3.17 -14.09 -11.73
C ILE A 81 4.14 -14.50 -12.83
N GLN A 82 3.77 -15.48 -13.67
CA GLN A 82 4.64 -15.90 -14.77
C GLN A 82 4.90 -14.75 -15.75
N ARG A 83 3.86 -13.95 -16.06
CA ARG A 83 4.02 -12.76 -16.89
C ARG A 83 4.91 -11.70 -16.26
N ALA A 84 4.74 -11.45 -14.96
CA ALA A 84 5.58 -10.54 -14.21
C ALA A 84 7.05 -11.01 -14.20
N LYS A 85 7.30 -12.30 -13.98
CA LYS A 85 8.65 -12.89 -14.06
C LYS A 85 9.29 -12.65 -15.42
N ASN A 86 8.55 -12.89 -16.51
CA ASN A 86 9.06 -12.68 -17.87
C ASN A 86 9.36 -11.21 -18.18
N PHE A 87 8.62 -10.26 -17.59
CA PHE A 87 8.90 -8.83 -17.74
C PHE A 87 10.09 -8.40 -16.87
N VAL A 88 10.08 -8.77 -15.59
CA VAL A 88 11.12 -8.40 -14.61
C VAL A 88 12.48 -9.01 -14.94
N SER A 89 12.53 -10.18 -15.58
CA SER A 89 13.78 -10.80 -16.04
C SER A 89 14.50 -9.98 -17.12
N GLN A 90 13.81 -9.07 -17.79
CA GLN A 90 14.39 -8.18 -18.80
C GLN A 90 14.93 -6.88 -18.20
N LEU A 91 14.63 -6.57 -16.93
CA LEU A 91 14.97 -5.30 -16.28
C LEU A 91 16.42 -5.29 -15.76
N THR A 92 17.09 -4.15 -15.91
CA THR A 92 18.32 -3.87 -15.16
C THR A 92 18.01 -3.65 -13.68
N VAL A 93 19.04 -3.56 -12.83
CA VAL A 93 18.86 -3.27 -11.41
C VAL A 93 18.27 -1.87 -11.21
N GLU A 94 18.74 -0.90 -11.97
CA GLU A 94 18.27 0.49 -11.93
C GLU A 94 16.80 0.57 -12.35
N GLU A 95 16.41 -0.15 -13.40
CA GLU A 95 15.01 -0.21 -13.85
C GLU A 95 14.10 -0.87 -12.80
N LYS A 96 14.60 -1.88 -12.05
CA LYS A 96 13.88 -2.47 -10.91
C LYS A 96 13.72 -1.45 -9.77
N VAL A 97 14.79 -0.75 -9.40
CA VAL A 97 14.77 0.31 -8.38
C VAL A 97 13.80 1.43 -8.77
N ASN A 98 13.73 1.77 -10.05
CA ASN A 98 12.83 2.80 -10.57
C ASN A 98 11.37 2.43 -10.37
N LEU A 99 11.00 1.15 -10.53
CA LEU A 99 9.63 0.69 -10.30
C LEU A 99 9.26 0.61 -8.81
N THR A 100 10.24 0.48 -7.92
CA THR A 100 10.01 0.35 -6.47
C THR A 100 10.13 1.65 -5.69
N THR A 101 10.63 2.72 -6.32
CA THR A 101 10.88 4.01 -5.67
C THR A 101 9.96 5.07 -6.24
N GLY A 102 9.34 5.87 -5.36
CA GLY A 102 8.54 7.01 -5.80
C GLY A 102 9.41 8.05 -6.49
N ALA A 103 8.98 8.56 -7.65
CA ALA A 103 9.72 9.56 -8.44
C ALA A 103 9.69 10.97 -7.80
N GLY A 104 9.05 11.14 -6.65
CA GLY A 104 8.86 12.41 -5.94
C GLY A 104 7.39 12.84 -5.87
N VAL A 105 7.13 13.97 -5.23
CA VAL A 105 5.77 14.50 -4.96
C VAL A 105 5.26 15.51 -5.99
N GLN A 106 6.00 15.72 -7.10
CA GLN A 106 5.67 16.72 -8.13
C GLN A 106 5.06 16.11 -9.40
N GLY A 107 4.55 14.87 -9.31
CA GLY A 107 3.91 14.16 -10.40
C GLY A 107 2.46 14.58 -10.65
N ARG A 108 1.79 13.94 -11.61
CA ARG A 108 0.35 14.16 -11.87
C ARG A 108 -0.53 13.50 -10.82
N CYS A 109 -0.05 12.42 -10.22
CA CYS A 109 -0.71 11.67 -9.17
C CYS A 109 -0.04 11.91 -7.81
N VAL A 110 -0.74 11.65 -6.70
CA VAL A 110 -0.17 11.85 -5.35
C VAL A 110 1.04 10.96 -5.09
N GLY A 111 1.15 9.84 -5.81
CA GLY A 111 2.36 9.03 -5.89
C GLY A 111 2.55 8.47 -7.29
N GLU A 112 3.79 8.46 -7.75
CA GLU A 112 4.18 7.89 -9.04
C GLU A 112 5.46 7.10 -8.88
N THR A 113 5.56 5.95 -9.54
CA THR A 113 6.84 5.23 -9.68
C THR A 113 7.75 5.93 -10.69
N GLY A 114 8.96 5.41 -10.87
CA GLY A 114 9.72 5.66 -12.09
C GLY A 114 9.16 4.94 -13.33
N THR A 115 9.89 5.05 -14.45
CA THR A 115 9.54 4.50 -15.77
C THR A 115 10.60 3.53 -16.30
N VAL A 116 10.25 2.72 -17.31
CA VAL A 116 11.20 1.86 -18.04
C VAL A 116 11.04 2.05 -19.56
N PRO A 117 11.49 3.19 -20.13
CA PRO A 117 11.27 3.52 -21.54
C PRO A 117 11.84 2.49 -22.52
N ARG A 118 12.96 1.84 -22.19
CA ARG A 118 13.62 0.82 -23.02
C ARG A 118 12.70 -0.37 -23.33
N LEU A 119 11.78 -0.70 -22.42
CA LEU A 119 10.80 -1.77 -22.58
C LEU A 119 9.40 -1.25 -22.91
N GLY A 120 9.27 -0.01 -23.37
CA GLY A 120 7.99 0.60 -23.72
C GLY A 120 7.15 1.09 -22.54
N PHE A 121 7.68 1.05 -21.32
CA PHE A 121 7.00 1.54 -20.11
C PHE A 121 7.32 3.03 -19.93
N HIS A 122 6.68 3.87 -20.74
CA HIS A 122 6.96 5.32 -20.79
C HIS A 122 6.16 6.15 -19.78
N GLN A 123 5.13 5.58 -19.18
CA GLN A 123 4.28 6.25 -18.19
C GLN A 123 4.50 5.58 -16.84
N PRO A 124 4.64 6.35 -15.75
CA PRO A 124 4.79 5.76 -14.43
C PRO A 124 3.50 5.07 -14.00
N ILE A 125 3.59 4.19 -13.01
CA ILE A 125 2.40 3.71 -12.31
C ILE A 125 1.89 4.89 -11.49
N CYS A 126 0.67 5.33 -11.78
CA CYS A 126 -0.03 6.38 -11.06
C CYS A 126 -0.82 5.80 -9.87
N LEU A 127 -0.49 6.24 -8.66
CA LEU A 127 -1.20 5.95 -7.42
C LEU A 127 -1.99 7.19 -7.01
N GLN A 128 -3.31 7.05 -6.84
CA GLN A 128 -4.18 8.19 -6.56
C GLN A 128 -5.17 7.96 -5.42
N ASP A 129 -5.27 8.95 -4.55
CA ASP A 129 -6.33 9.07 -3.54
C ASP A 129 -7.70 9.29 -4.20
N ALA A 130 -8.82 8.98 -3.57
CA ALA A 130 -9.06 8.60 -2.17
C ALA A 130 -10.13 7.48 -2.08
N PRO A 131 -10.44 6.98 -0.86
CA PRO A 131 -11.52 6.01 -0.63
C PRO A 131 -12.95 6.47 -0.96
N THR A 132 -13.13 7.74 -1.37
CA THR A 132 -14.42 8.36 -1.69
C THR A 132 -14.47 9.00 -3.08
N GLY A 133 -13.50 8.73 -3.96
CA GLY A 133 -13.43 9.29 -5.32
C GLY A 133 -12.05 9.82 -5.66
N VAL A 134 -11.85 10.29 -6.89
CA VAL A 134 -10.53 10.77 -7.36
C VAL A 134 -10.20 12.13 -6.75
N ARG A 135 -9.10 12.22 -6.00
CA ARG A 135 -8.63 13.44 -5.36
C ARG A 135 -7.85 14.33 -6.35
N PHE A 136 -7.85 15.65 -6.09
CA PHE A 136 -7.04 16.65 -6.80
C PHE A 136 -7.25 16.66 -8.33
N THR A 137 -8.50 16.54 -8.75
CA THR A 137 -8.89 16.66 -10.16
C THR A 137 -10.23 17.39 -10.26
N ASP A 138 -10.67 17.64 -11.49
CA ASP A 138 -11.96 18.23 -11.83
C ASP A 138 -12.92 17.19 -12.42
N LYS A 139 -14.21 17.52 -12.54
CA LYS A 139 -15.20 16.72 -13.26
C LYS A 139 -15.25 15.24 -12.79
N ASN A 140 -15.14 15.03 -11.49
CA ASN A 140 -15.30 13.74 -10.83
C ASN A 140 -16.44 13.82 -9.81
N SER A 141 -16.90 12.66 -9.34
CA SER A 141 -17.90 12.57 -8.28
C SER A 141 -17.24 12.46 -6.91
N VAL A 142 -18.01 12.79 -5.87
CA VAL A 142 -17.67 12.48 -4.48
C VAL A 142 -18.69 11.46 -3.97
N PHE A 143 -18.22 10.27 -3.61
CA PHE A 143 -19.05 9.16 -3.18
C PHE A 143 -19.29 9.21 -1.67
N PRO A 144 -20.37 8.60 -1.15
CA PRO A 144 -20.57 8.42 0.29
C PRO A 144 -19.33 7.80 0.94
N ALA A 145 -19.07 8.10 2.21
CA ALA A 145 -17.94 7.54 2.92
C ALA A 145 -18.03 6.01 3.04
N GLY A 146 -16.91 5.36 3.38
CA GLY A 146 -16.88 3.91 3.62
C GLY A 146 -17.90 3.51 4.68
N ILE A 147 -18.04 4.30 5.75
CA ILE A 147 -18.91 3.95 6.88
C ILE A 147 -20.37 4.02 6.46
N ASN A 148 -20.76 5.00 5.63
CA ASN A 148 -22.10 5.08 5.06
C ASN A 148 -22.39 3.91 4.12
N ALA A 149 -21.42 3.51 3.30
CA ALA A 149 -21.56 2.35 2.43
C ALA A 149 -21.75 1.06 3.25
N ALA A 150 -20.98 0.89 4.32
CA ALA A 150 -21.13 -0.23 5.25
C ALA A 150 -22.48 -0.21 5.97
N SER A 151 -22.97 0.97 6.38
CA SER A 151 -24.29 1.14 7.03
C SER A 151 -25.48 0.78 6.14
N THR A 152 -25.28 0.56 4.83
CA THR A 152 -26.34 0.00 3.97
C THR A 152 -26.59 -1.48 4.23
N PHE A 153 -25.59 -2.21 4.76
CA PHE A 153 -25.57 -3.67 4.84
C PHE A 153 -25.86 -4.36 3.49
N ASP A 154 -25.65 -3.65 2.37
CA ASP A 154 -25.97 -4.10 1.02
C ASP A 154 -24.69 -4.30 0.20
N LYS A 155 -24.37 -5.57 -0.06
CA LYS A 155 -23.19 -5.96 -0.84
C LYS A 155 -23.21 -5.39 -2.27
N GLN A 156 -24.39 -5.30 -2.88
CA GLN A 156 -24.55 -4.80 -4.24
C GLN A 156 -24.30 -3.29 -4.29
N LEU A 157 -24.82 -2.52 -3.32
CA LEU A 157 -24.55 -1.09 -3.24
C LEU A 157 -23.07 -0.79 -2.97
N ILE A 158 -22.42 -1.55 -2.09
CA ILE A 158 -20.98 -1.39 -1.81
C ILE A 158 -20.17 -1.68 -3.08
N TYR A 159 -20.46 -2.77 -3.80
CA TYR A 159 -19.80 -3.10 -5.05
C TYR A 159 -20.05 -2.04 -6.13
N ALA A 160 -21.29 -1.59 -6.30
CA ALA A 160 -21.67 -0.61 -7.31
C ALA A 160 -20.98 0.74 -7.08
N ARG A 161 -20.95 1.22 -5.82
CA ARG A 161 -20.20 2.40 -5.41
C ARG A 161 -18.72 2.28 -5.78
N ALA A 162 -18.10 1.16 -5.45
CA ALA A 162 -16.68 0.95 -5.69
C ALA A 162 -16.34 0.78 -7.18
N ARG A 163 -17.22 0.14 -7.97
CA ARG A 163 -17.10 0.07 -9.42
C ARG A 163 -17.21 1.45 -10.06
N ALA A 164 -18.15 2.27 -9.61
CA ALA A 164 -18.30 3.64 -10.12
C ALA A 164 -17.05 4.48 -9.84
N MET A 165 -16.51 4.43 -8.61
CA MET A 165 -15.21 5.04 -8.29
C MET A 165 -14.08 4.51 -9.19
N GLY A 166 -14.00 3.18 -9.37
CA GLY A 166 -13.00 2.55 -10.22
C GLY A 166 -13.05 3.01 -11.68
N LEU A 167 -14.24 3.35 -12.21
CA LEU A 167 -14.39 3.91 -13.56
C LEU A 167 -13.84 5.34 -13.62
N GLU A 168 -14.08 6.16 -12.61
CA GLU A 168 -13.54 7.52 -12.55
C GLU A 168 -12.01 7.51 -12.43
N PHE A 169 -11.45 6.66 -11.57
CA PHE A 169 -10.00 6.44 -11.48
C PHE A 169 -9.41 6.04 -12.83
N ARG A 170 -10.00 5.04 -13.48
CA ARG A 170 -9.55 4.57 -14.79
C ARG A 170 -9.57 5.69 -15.83
N ASN A 171 -10.66 6.45 -15.90
CA ASN A 171 -10.83 7.53 -16.88
C ASN A 171 -9.87 8.70 -16.65
N LYS A 172 -9.34 8.85 -15.43
CA LYS A 172 -8.27 9.82 -15.10
C LYS A 172 -6.86 9.25 -15.31
N GLY A 173 -6.72 8.03 -15.81
CA GLY A 173 -5.43 7.38 -16.07
C GLY A 173 -4.77 6.79 -14.83
N VAL A 174 -5.51 6.61 -13.73
CA VAL A 174 -5.00 6.06 -12.48
C VAL A 174 -4.83 4.54 -12.60
N ASN A 175 -3.68 4.02 -12.14
CA ASN A 175 -3.39 2.59 -12.14
C ASN A 175 -3.73 1.94 -10.79
N VAL A 176 -3.54 2.66 -9.69
CA VAL A 176 -3.78 2.19 -8.33
C VAL A 176 -4.64 3.20 -7.58
N ALA A 177 -5.85 2.78 -7.20
CA ALA A 177 -6.68 3.54 -6.29
C ALA A 177 -6.21 3.27 -4.84
N LEU A 178 -5.88 4.31 -4.09
CA LEU A 178 -5.54 4.23 -2.67
C LEU A 178 -6.80 4.01 -1.82
N ALA A 179 -7.49 2.89 -2.07
CA ALA A 179 -8.78 2.51 -1.52
C ALA A 179 -8.98 0.98 -1.62
N PRO A 180 -9.79 0.36 -0.72
CA PRO A 180 -10.53 0.97 0.38
C PRO A 180 -9.69 1.12 1.67
N MET A 181 -10.22 1.86 2.65
CA MET A 181 -9.72 1.87 4.02
C MET A 181 -10.39 0.75 4.83
N THR A 182 -9.63 -0.02 5.61
CA THR A 182 -10.10 -1.25 6.29
C THR A 182 -9.74 -1.32 7.78
N ASN A 183 -9.11 -0.28 8.34
CA ASN A 183 -8.87 -0.23 9.78
C ASN A 183 -10.21 -0.26 10.54
N LEU A 184 -10.20 -0.86 11.75
CA LEU A 184 -11.41 -1.03 12.55
C LEU A 184 -11.57 0.13 13.51
N MET A 185 -12.77 0.70 13.61
CA MET A 185 -13.04 1.80 14.55
C MET A 185 -12.94 1.35 16.02
N ARG A 186 -11.71 1.23 16.55
CA ARG A 186 -11.42 0.85 17.95
C ARG A 186 -11.97 1.88 18.93
N ALA A 187 -11.86 3.16 18.57
CA ALA A 187 -12.39 4.27 19.35
C ALA A 187 -13.36 5.10 18.49
N PRO A 188 -14.52 5.52 19.02
CA PRO A 188 -15.47 6.35 18.28
C PRO A 188 -14.92 7.75 17.95
N THR A 189 -13.87 8.18 18.64
CA THR A 189 -13.18 9.46 18.41
C THR A 189 -12.06 9.36 17.37
N SER A 190 -11.87 8.20 16.72
CA SER A 190 -10.86 8.03 15.68
C SER A 190 -11.12 8.96 14.48
N GLY A 191 -10.15 9.83 14.18
CA GLY A 191 -10.30 10.89 13.17
C GLY A 191 -10.48 10.40 11.73
N ARG A 192 -10.17 9.12 11.45
CA ARG A 192 -10.24 8.53 10.10
C ARG A 192 -11.12 7.30 9.98
N ALA A 193 -11.78 6.87 11.07
CA ALA A 193 -12.66 5.70 11.05
C ALA A 193 -13.80 5.80 10.01
N TRP A 194 -14.24 7.02 9.69
CA TRP A 194 -15.27 7.28 8.68
C TRP A 194 -14.86 6.85 7.26
N GLU A 195 -13.56 6.82 6.94
CA GLU A 195 -13.06 6.33 5.65
C GLU A 195 -13.28 4.81 5.49
N GLY A 196 -13.28 4.09 6.61
CA GLY A 196 -13.47 2.64 6.71
C GLY A 196 -14.92 2.24 6.92
N CYS A 197 -15.16 1.12 7.58
CA CYS A 197 -16.46 0.41 7.63
C CYS A 197 -17.13 0.41 9.01
N GLY A 198 -16.43 0.84 10.05
CA GLY A 198 -16.89 0.77 11.44
C GLY A 198 -16.03 -0.17 12.28
N ALA A 199 -16.60 -0.72 13.37
CA ALA A 199 -15.87 -1.49 14.37
C ALA A 199 -16.00 -3.03 14.20
N ASP A 200 -16.99 -3.51 13.44
CA ASP A 200 -17.24 -4.94 13.28
C ASP A 200 -16.35 -5.57 12.19
N PRO A 201 -15.50 -6.56 12.52
CA PRO A 201 -14.56 -7.14 11.56
C PRO A 201 -15.26 -7.88 10.42
N TYR A 202 -16.43 -8.47 10.65
CA TYR A 202 -17.15 -9.20 9.60
C TYR A 202 -17.73 -8.26 8.54
N LEU A 203 -18.45 -7.22 8.97
CA LEU A 203 -18.97 -6.16 8.12
C LEU A 203 -17.82 -5.47 7.37
N CYS A 204 -16.71 -5.23 8.05
CA CYS A 204 -15.51 -4.68 7.44
C CYS A 204 -14.91 -5.57 6.38
N GLY A 205 -14.77 -6.87 6.64
CA GLY A 205 -14.31 -7.86 5.66
C GLY A 205 -15.19 -7.90 4.42
N VAL A 206 -16.52 -7.91 4.60
CA VAL A 206 -17.49 -7.87 3.49
C VAL A 206 -17.37 -6.57 2.70
N THR A 207 -17.29 -5.43 3.39
CA THR A 207 -17.20 -4.10 2.76
C THR A 207 -15.92 -3.95 1.96
N THR A 208 -14.79 -4.37 2.51
CA THR A 208 -13.48 -4.37 1.85
C THR A 208 -13.50 -5.29 0.63
N ALA A 209 -14.00 -6.52 0.75
CA ALA A 209 -14.06 -7.47 -0.35
C ALA A 209 -14.91 -6.94 -1.53
N GLN A 210 -16.12 -6.45 -1.27
CA GLN A 210 -16.97 -5.87 -2.31
C GLN A 210 -16.35 -4.64 -2.95
N SER A 211 -15.68 -3.80 -2.15
CA SER A 211 -14.99 -2.60 -2.65
C SER A 211 -13.81 -2.95 -3.57
N VAL A 212 -12.98 -3.91 -3.17
CA VAL A 212 -11.85 -4.40 -3.98
C VAL A 212 -12.35 -5.03 -5.28
N LEU A 213 -13.40 -5.85 -5.24
CA LEU A 213 -14.00 -6.44 -6.43
C LEU A 213 -14.57 -5.38 -7.37
N GLY A 214 -15.22 -4.35 -6.83
CA GLY A 214 -15.78 -3.23 -7.59
C GLY A 214 -14.69 -2.46 -8.33
N ILE A 215 -13.68 -1.97 -7.61
CA ILE A 215 -12.55 -1.22 -8.19
C ILE A 215 -11.79 -2.07 -9.22
N GLN A 216 -11.40 -3.30 -8.87
CA GLN A 216 -10.60 -4.13 -9.78
C GLN A 216 -11.37 -4.60 -11.02
N SER A 217 -12.71 -4.59 -10.99
CA SER A 217 -13.53 -4.85 -12.19
C SER A 217 -13.34 -3.81 -13.30
N THR A 218 -12.78 -2.65 -12.99
CA THR A 218 -12.51 -1.55 -13.94
C THR A 218 -11.06 -1.50 -14.41
N GLN A 219 -10.25 -2.52 -14.09
CA GLN A 219 -8.80 -2.61 -14.38
C GLN A 219 -7.97 -1.53 -13.68
N VAL A 220 -8.41 -1.08 -12.50
CA VAL A 220 -7.61 -0.29 -11.55
C VAL A 220 -7.25 -1.20 -10.38
N SER A 221 -5.99 -1.21 -9.92
CA SER A 221 -5.61 -1.93 -8.70
C SER A 221 -6.26 -1.26 -7.50
N ALA A 222 -6.92 -2.03 -6.64
CA ALA A 222 -7.26 -1.55 -5.30
C ALA A 222 -6.02 -1.63 -4.40
N CYS A 223 -5.98 -0.80 -3.36
CA CYS A 223 -4.96 -0.79 -2.32
C CYS A 223 -5.66 -0.75 -0.96
N ILE A 224 -5.71 -1.91 -0.29
CA ILE A 224 -6.26 -2.02 1.06
C ILE A 224 -5.34 -1.28 2.03
N LYS A 225 -5.89 -0.35 2.83
CA LYS A 225 -5.11 0.49 3.76
C LYS A 225 -5.83 0.70 5.10
N HIS A 226 -5.17 1.02 6.21
CA HIS A 226 -3.73 1.03 6.43
C HIS A 226 -3.40 -0.24 7.20
N TYR A 227 -2.51 -1.06 6.66
CA TYR A 227 -2.10 -2.28 7.33
C TYR A 227 -0.96 -1.95 8.33
N ILE A 228 -1.12 -2.10 9.65
CA ILE A 228 -2.31 -2.35 10.48
C ILE A 228 -2.16 -1.54 11.78
N GLY A 229 -3.19 -1.46 12.63
CA GLY A 229 -3.08 -0.83 13.96
C GLY A 229 -3.04 0.70 13.94
N ASN A 230 -3.32 1.33 12.80
CA ASN A 230 -3.41 2.79 12.69
C ASN A 230 -4.83 3.28 13.05
N GLU A 231 -5.23 3.07 14.31
CA GLU A 231 -6.61 3.31 14.77
C GLU A 231 -6.86 4.70 15.36
N GLN A 232 -5.81 5.51 15.48
CA GLN A 232 -5.89 6.90 15.93
C GLN A 232 -4.91 7.78 15.17
N GLU A 233 -5.26 9.06 15.03
CA GLU A 233 -4.41 10.03 14.34
C GLU A 233 -3.32 10.62 15.24
N HIS A 234 -3.61 10.71 16.53
CA HIS A 234 -2.70 11.30 17.51
C HIS A 234 -1.46 10.41 17.62
N TYR A 235 -0.29 11.00 17.38
CA TYR A 235 0.99 10.28 17.31
C TYR A 235 1.02 9.15 16.25
N ARG A 236 0.31 9.24 15.12
CA ARG A 236 0.45 8.26 14.02
C ARG A 236 1.82 8.31 13.29
N GLY A 237 2.62 9.35 13.57
CA GLY A 237 3.84 9.68 12.83
C GLY A 237 3.60 10.56 11.59
N GLY A 238 4.62 10.65 10.74
CA GLY A 238 4.68 11.54 9.57
C GLY A 238 6.02 12.28 9.53
N SER A 239 6.12 13.38 8.78
CA SER A 239 7.26 14.31 8.58
C SER A 239 8.32 14.42 9.71
N GLY A 240 9.06 13.34 9.98
CA GLY A 240 10.03 13.25 11.08
C GLY A 240 9.46 13.11 12.50
N SER A 241 8.16 12.86 12.68
CA SER A 241 7.54 12.78 14.02
C SER A 241 7.61 11.38 14.64
N ILE A 242 7.67 11.33 15.97
CA ILE A 242 7.59 10.07 16.74
C ILE A 242 6.22 9.43 16.52
N SER A 243 6.23 8.16 16.12
CA SER A 243 5.02 7.33 15.99
C SER A 243 4.72 6.59 17.28
N SER A 244 3.43 6.42 17.56
CA SER A 244 2.91 5.53 18.59
C SER A 244 3.09 4.06 18.19
N SER A 245 3.10 3.18 19.19
CA SER A 245 3.08 1.73 19.00
C SER A 245 1.69 1.19 19.34
N SER A 246 1.08 0.48 18.39
CA SER A 246 -0.16 -0.24 18.61
C SER A 246 0.15 -1.68 18.98
N ASN A 247 0.07 -1.98 20.28
CA ASN A 247 0.41 -3.27 20.84
C ASN A 247 -0.85 -4.14 20.95
N MET A 248 -0.87 -5.28 20.29
CA MET A 248 -1.99 -6.22 20.23
C MET A 248 -1.45 -7.63 20.44
N ASP A 249 -2.16 -8.45 21.23
CA ASP A 249 -1.88 -9.87 21.34
C ASP A 249 -2.30 -10.63 20.06
N ASP A 250 -1.79 -11.85 19.90
CA ASP A 250 -2.00 -12.68 18.70
C ASP A 250 -3.44 -13.13 18.49
N GLN A 251 -4.26 -13.19 19.55
CA GLN A 251 -5.68 -13.55 19.42
C GLN A 251 -6.52 -12.37 18.95
N THR A 252 -6.14 -11.15 19.33
CA THR A 252 -6.80 -9.92 18.88
C THR A 252 -6.47 -9.57 17.43
N LEU A 253 -5.26 -9.92 16.95
CA LEU A 253 -4.78 -9.66 15.58
C LEU A 253 -5.47 -10.55 14.52
#